data_AF-H1Y3W7-F1
#
_entry.id   AF-H1Y3W7-F1
#
_cell.length_a   1.000
_cell.length_b   1.000
_cell.length_c   1.000
_cell.angle_alpha   90.00
_cell.angle_beta   90.00
_cell.angle_gamma   90.00
#
_symmetry.space_group_name_H-M   'P 1'
#
loop_
_entity.id
_entity.type
_entity.pdbx_description
1 polymer ?
#
loop_
_entity_poly.entity_id
_entity_poly.type
_entity_poly.pdbx_seq_one_letter_code
_entity_poly.pdbx_strand_id
1 'polypeptide(L)'
;MPPLKAMTKITSLADEIRNRIAQPPAETKEEPKAPRVKKPKTEEAELLRLIREYDNTNHKSLVHVRFDEKTVQTLNHFKMATGVDVTRLVAFAVKQLFEGNPELKAIIKQFIQNMTL
;
A
#
# COMPACT_ATOMS: atom_id res chain seq x y z
N MET A 1 -33.21 30.27 -60.16
CA MET A 1 -33.62 30.27 -58.74
C MET A 1 -33.30 28.90 -58.13
N PRO A 2 -32.74 28.83 -56.91
CA PRO A 2 -32.38 27.58 -56.20
C PRO A 2 -33.59 27.04 -55.38
N PRO A 3 -33.50 25.91 -54.62
CA PRO A 3 -32.87 25.93 -53.29
C PRO A 3 -32.03 24.69 -52.91
N LEU A 4 -31.27 24.85 -51.82
CA LEU A 4 -30.36 23.92 -51.15
C LEU A 4 -31.08 22.71 -50.50
N LYS A 5 -30.35 21.60 -50.29
CA LYS A 5 -30.54 20.79 -49.08
C LYS A 5 -29.25 20.08 -48.65
N ALA A 6 -28.67 20.59 -47.57
CA ALA A 6 -27.70 19.91 -46.73
C ALA A 6 -28.38 18.73 -46.01
N MET A 7 -27.69 17.60 -45.87
CA MET A 7 -27.99 16.59 -44.86
C MET A 7 -26.73 15.80 -44.52
N THR A 8 -26.03 16.29 -43.51
CA THR A 8 -24.97 15.61 -42.78
C THR A 8 -25.54 14.35 -42.11
N LYS A 9 -24.97 13.19 -42.45
CA LYS A 9 -25.20 11.93 -41.72
C LYS A 9 -24.55 12.04 -40.34
N ILE A 10 -25.24 12.65 -39.40
CA ILE A 10 -24.95 12.48 -37.97
C ILE A 10 -25.71 11.22 -37.55
N THR A 11 -25.13 10.06 -37.82
CA THR A 11 -25.51 8.83 -37.09
C THR A 11 -25.14 9.05 -35.63
N SER A 12 -26.16 9.30 -34.82
CA SER A 12 -26.05 9.58 -33.39
C SER A 12 -25.56 8.35 -32.65
N LEU A 13 -24.68 8.52 -31.66
CA LEU A 13 -24.22 7.49 -30.72
C LEU A 13 -25.39 6.68 -30.11
N ALA A 14 -26.58 7.28 -30.05
CA ALA A 14 -27.80 6.63 -29.59
C ALA A 14 -28.26 5.46 -30.50
N ASP A 15 -28.03 5.54 -31.81
CA ASP A 15 -28.34 4.45 -32.74
C ASP A 15 -27.34 3.30 -32.60
N GLU A 16 -26.06 3.59 -32.33
CA GLU A 16 -25.04 2.56 -32.06
C GLU A 16 -25.36 1.78 -30.78
N ILE A 17 -25.86 2.48 -29.74
CA ILE A 17 -26.26 1.85 -28.48
C ILE A 17 -27.45 0.91 -28.70
N ARG A 18 -28.49 1.34 -29.45
CA ARG A 18 -29.64 0.47 -29.75
C ARG A 18 -29.24 -0.77 -30.53
N ASN A 19 -28.32 -0.63 -31.48
CA ASN A 19 -27.88 -1.75 -32.32
C ASN A 19 -27.00 -2.76 -31.55
N ARG A 20 -26.31 -2.33 -30.48
CA ARG A 20 -25.59 -3.21 -29.55
C ARG A 20 -26.53 -3.98 -28.61
N ILE A 21 -27.62 -3.37 -28.17
CA ILE A 21 -28.56 -4.00 -27.22
C ILE A 21 -29.48 -5.00 -27.96
N ALA A 22 -29.78 -4.77 -29.24
CA ALA A 22 -30.65 -5.62 -30.05
C ALA A 22 -30.00 -6.93 -30.54
N GLN A 23 -28.71 -7.16 -30.27
CA GLN A 23 -28.05 -8.42 -30.58
C GLN A 23 -28.16 -9.39 -29.39
N PRO A 24 -28.85 -10.54 -29.52
CA PRO A 24 -28.78 -11.60 -28.52
C PRO A 24 -27.36 -12.16 -28.48
N PRO A 25 -26.83 -12.56 -27.30
CA PRO A 25 -25.46 -13.01 -27.17
C PRO A 25 -25.25 -14.29 -27.98
N ALA A 26 -24.58 -14.15 -29.12
CA ALA A 26 -24.02 -15.28 -29.84
C ALA A 26 -23.02 -15.98 -28.92
N GLU A 27 -23.23 -17.29 -28.78
CA GLU A 27 -22.44 -18.24 -28.00
C GLU A 27 -20.95 -17.99 -28.20
N THR A 28 -20.31 -17.39 -27.19
CA THR A 28 -18.87 -17.19 -27.18
C THR A 28 -18.23 -18.38 -26.50
N LYS A 29 -17.69 -19.24 -27.36
CA LYS A 29 -16.67 -20.26 -27.13
C LYS A 29 -15.91 -20.08 -25.82
N GLU A 30 -15.84 -21.16 -25.06
CA GLU A 30 -14.98 -21.32 -23.89
C GLU A 30 -13.53 -20.93 -24.22
N GLU A 31 -13.12 -19.74 -23.77
CA GLU A 31 -11.71 -19.41 -23.62
C GLU A 31 -11.11 -20.29 -22.53
N PRO A 32 -9.94 -20.94 -22.76
CA PRO A 32 -9.24 -21.64 -21.70
C PRO A 32 -8.89 -20.62 -20.61
N LYS A 33 -9.55 -20.78 -19.45
CA LYS A 33 -9.29 -20.02 -18.23
C LYS A 33 -7.79 -19.92 -18.02
N ALA A 34 -7.24 -18.71 -18.20
CA ALA A 34 -5.88 -18.40 -17.80
C ALA A 34 -5.66 -18.96 -16.39
N PRO A 35 -4.55 -19.70 -16.14
CA PRO A 35 -4.30 -20.24 -14.81
C PRO A 35 -4.30 -19.07 -13.84
N ARG A 36 -5.29 -19.07 -12.94
CA ARG A 36 -5.30 -18.18 -11.77
C ARG A 36 -3.98 -18.45 -11.07
N VAL A 37 -3.03 -17.53 -11.25
CA VAL A 37 -1.81 -17.48 -10.47
C VAL A 37 -2.30 -17.45 -9.03
N LYS A 38 -2.19 -18.60 -8.36
CA LYS A 38 -2.41 -18.70 -6.93
C LYS A 38 -1.39 -17.73 -6.35
N LYS A 39 -1.85 -16.54 -5.94
CA LYS A 39 -1.04 -15.68 -5.08
C LYS A 39 -0.54 -16.61 -3.99
N PRO A 40 0.79 -16.78 -3.82
CA PRO A 40 1.26 -17.54 -2.69
C PRO A 40 0.58 -16.92 -1.48
N LYS A 41 -0.13 -17.73 -0.71
CA LYS A 41 -0.42 -17.40 0.68
C LYS A 41 0.94 -17.37 1.32
N THR A 42 1.66 -16.27 1.14
CA THR A 42 2.78 -15.93 1.98
C THR A 42 2.16 -15.93 3.35
N GLU A 43 2.50 -16.93 4.17
CA GLU A 43 2.30 -16.86 5.60
C GLU A 43 2.62 -15.42 5.97
N GLU A 44 1.61 -14.65 6.35
CA GLU A 44 1.81 -13.27 6.77
C GLU A 44 2.83 -13.39 7.90
N ALA A 45 4.08 -13.02 7.60
CA ALA A 45 5.20 -13.29 8.48
C ALA A 45 4.80 -12.79 9.86
N GLU A 46 4.90 -13.62 10.90
CA GLU A 46 4.36 -13.30 12.23
C GLU A 46 4.82 -11.91 12.71
N LEU A 47 6.02 -11.51 12.29
CA LEU A 47 6.59 -10.16 12.44
C LEU A 47 5.67 -9.04 11.92
N LEU A 48 5.07 -9.20 10.75
CA LEU A 48 4.18 -8.23 10.11
C LEU A 48 2.90 -8.03 10.93
N ARG A 49 2.39 -9.11 11.53
CA ARG A 49 1.27 -9.06 12.46
C ARG A 49 1.66 -8.33 13.75
N LEU A 50 2.82 -8.63 14.32
CA LEU A 50 3.34 -7.96 15.52
C LEU A 50 3.53 -6.44 15.30
N ILE A 51 4.03 -6.04 14.12
CA ILE A 51 4.19 -4.62 13.77
C ILE A 51 2.81 -3.94 13.63
N ARG A 52 1.81 -4.63 13.07
CA ARG A 52 0.44 -4.08 12.95
C ARG A 52 -0.24 -3.95 14.30
N GLU A 53 -0.07 -4.92 15.19
CA GLU A 53 -0.63 -4.90 16.56
C GLU A 53 0.10 -3.87 17.44
N TYR A 54 1.28 -3.39 17.04
CA TYR A 54 2.00 -2.35 17.76
C TYR A 54 1.24 -1.01 17.72
N ASP A 55 0.67 -0.64 18.87
CA ASP A 55 -0.01 0.62 19.07
C ASP A 55 0.99 1.72 19.47
N ASN A 56 1.05 2.79 18.68
CA ASN A 56 1.86 3.99 18.97
C ASN A 56 1.01 5.26 19.17
N THR A 57 -0.31 5.11 19.28
CA THR A 57 -1.31 6.20 19.23
C THR A 57 -1.21 7.13 20.45
N ASN A 58 -0.59 6.70 21.55
CA ASN A 58 -0.50 7.47 22.79
C ASN A 58 0.82 8.26 22.96
N HIS A 59 1.73 8.21 21.98
CA HIS A 59 3.02 8.91 22.07
C HIS A 59 2.96 10.27 21.35
N LYS A 60 2.93 11.35 22.13
CA LYS A 60 2.85 12.74 21.64
C LYS A 60 4.18 13.35 21.17
N SER A 61 5.30 12.64 21.34
CA SER A 61 6.61 13.11 20.92
C SER A 61 6.83 12.80 19.44
N LEU A 62 6.72 13.83 18.60
CA LEU A 62 7.06 13.74 17.18
C LEU A 62 8.58 13.68 17.03
N VAL A 63 9.08 12.56 16.51
CA VAL A 63 10.51 12.37 16.18
C VAL A 63 10.67 12.46 14.67
N HIS A 64 11.42 13.45 14.20
CA HIS A 64 11.78 13.57 12.79
C HIS A 64 13.04 12.74 12.52
N VAL A 65 12.86 11.51 12.08
CA VAL A 65 13.98 10.61 11.75
C VAL A 65 14.45 10.88 10.32
N ARG A 66 15.76 11.08 10.14
CA ARG A 66 16.38 11.17 8.81
C ARG A 66 16.90 9.80 8.40
N PHE A 67 16.54 9.38 7.21
CA PHE A 67 17.02 8.14 6.60
C PHE A 67 17.75 8.47 5.29
N ASP A 68 18.67 7.58 4.91
CA ASP A 68 19.30 7.63 3.61
C ASP A 68 18.27 7.36 2.49
N GLU A 69 18.51 7.88 1.29
CA GLU A 69 17.55 7.87 0.18
C GLU A 69 17.06 6.45 -0.15
N LYS A 70 17.98 5.48 -0.19
CA LYS A 70 17.65 4.06 -0.45
C LYS A 70 16.74 3.47 0.62
N THR A 71 16.94 3.87 1.86
CA THR A 71 16.16 3.39 3.01
C THR A 71 14.75 3.99 2.97
N VAL A 72 14.63 5.27 2.63
CA VAL A 72 13.32 5.93 2.44
C VAL A 72 12.51 5.25 1.34
N GLN A 73 13.13 4.94 0.19
CA GLN A 73 12.44 4.23 -0.89
C GLN A 73 11.95 2.85 -0.44
N THR A 74 12.80 2.10 0.27
CA THR A 74 12.44 0.78 0.80
C THR A 74 11.27 0.87 1.79
N LEU A 75 11.30 1.85 2.70
CA LEU A 75 10.22 2.11 3.65
C LEU A 75 8.91 2.50 2.96
N ASN A 76 8.97 3.31 1.90
CA ASN A 76 7.80 3.66 1.11
C ASN A 76 7.21 2.46 0.37
N HIS A 77 8.04 1.63 -0.27
CA HIS A 77 7.58 0.38 -0.88
C HIS A 77 6.97 -0.56 0.15
N PHE A 78 7.60 -0.69 1.33
CA PHE A 78 7.08 -1.49 2.43
C PHE A 78 5.71 -0.98 2.90
N LYS A 79 5.56 0.35 3.08
CA LYS A 79 4.28 0.98 3.42
C LYS A 79 3.22 0.67 2.38
N MET A 80 3.54 0.80 1.08
CA MET A 80 2.59 0.50 -0.01
C MET A 80 2.21 -0.98 -0.08
N ALA A 81 3.15 -1.89 0.18
CA ALA A 81 2.90 -3.32 0.12
C ALA A 81 2.10 -3.85 1.32
N THR A 82 2.28 -3.26 2.51
CA THR A 82 1.74 -3.79 3.77
C THR A 82 0.65 -2.95 4.41
N GLY A 83 0.51 -1.68 4.01
CA GLY A 83 -0.38 -0.71 4.62
C GLY A 83 0.06 -0.22 6.00
N VAL A 84 1.26 -0.61 6.47
CA VAL A 84 1.79 -0.20 7.78
C VAL A 84 2.47 1.15 7.67
N ASP A 85 2.17 2.06 8.58
CA ASP A 85 2.85 3.35 8.65
C ASP A 85 4.33 3.22 9.05
N VAL A 86 5.18 4.00 8.36
CA VAL A 86 6.63 4.04 8.60
C VAL A 86 6.96 4.38 10.05
N THR A 87 6.21 5.32 10.65
CA THR A 87 6.39 5.72 12.06
C THR A 87 6.18 4.54 13.02
N ARG A 88 5.15 3.72 12.76
CA ARG A 88 4.85 2.51 13.55
C ARG A 88 5.97 1.49 13.42
N LEU A 89 6.45 1.26 12.20
CA LEU A 89 7.56 0.33 11.96
C LEU A 89 8.84 0.79 12.66
N VAL A 90 9.18 2.07 12.58
CA VAL A 90 10.38 2.62 13.24
C VAL A 90 10.26 2.48 14.76
N ALA A 91 9.11 2.83 15.33
CA ALA A 91 8.89 2.70 16.77
C ALA A 91 8.97 1.24 17.25
N PHE A 92 8.42 0.30 16.49
CA PHE A 92 8.53 -1.13 16.76
C PHE A 92 10.01 -1.59 16.70
N ALA A 93 10.75 -1.20 15.66
CA ALA A 93 12.15 -1.57 15.49
C ALA A 93 13.03 -1.06 16.64
N VAL A 94 12.82 0.17 17.10
CA VAL A 94 13.53 0.75 18.24
C VAL A 94 13.23 -0.04 19.52
N LYS A 95 11.95 -0.37 19.78
CA LYS A 95 11.57 -1.20 20.93
C LYS A 95 12.27 -2.56 20.88
N GLN A 96 12.20 -3.25 19.75
CA GLN A 96 12.82 -4.55 19.55
C GLN A 96 14.34 -4.50 19.80
N LEU A 97 15.00 -3.42 19.36
CA LEU A 97 16.43 -3.22 19.56
C LEU A 97 16.80 -3.13 21.05
N PHE A 98 16.00 -2.39 21.84
CA PHE A 98 16.20 -2.27 23.29
C PHE A 98 15.81 -3.53 24.07
N GLU A 99 14.87 -4.32 23.57
CA GLU A 99 14.50 -5.60 24.17
C GLU A 99 15.56 -6.68 23.91
N GLY A 100 16.11 -6.73 22.70
CA GLY A 100 17.15 -7.70 22.33
C GLY A 100 18.54 -7.39 22.92
N ASN A 101 18.82 -6.13 23.25
CA ASN A 101 20.15 -5.70 23.72
C ASN A 101 20.03 -5.00 25.09
N PRO A 102 20.05 -5.76 26.20
CA PRO A 102 19.99 -5.18 27.55
C PRO A 102 21.21 -4.31 27.88
N GLU A 103 22.33 -4.51 27.17
CA GLU A 103 23.54 -3.70 27.29
C GLU A 103 23.27 -2.21 27.02
N LEU A 104 22.42 -1.88 26.04
CA LEU A 104 22.03 -0.50 25.76
C LEU A 104 21.32 0.14 26.94
N LYS A 105 20.48 -0.62 27.66
CA LYS A 105 19.82 -0.15 28.89
C LYS A 105 20.82 0.05 30.01
N ALA A 106 21.84 -0.80 30.11
CA ALA A 106 22.90 -0.66 31.12
C ALA A 106 23.74 0.62 30.89
N ILE A 107 24.11 0.91 29.64
CA ILE A 107 24.84 2.14 29.28
C ILE A 107 24.01 3.38 29.62
N ILE A 108 22.70 3.39 29.28
CA ILE A 108 21.81 4.51 29.64
C ILE A 108 21.73 4.67 31.16
N LYS A 109 21.60 3.56 31.91
CA LYS A 109 21.54 3.59 33.38
C LYS A 109 22.80 4.16 34.00
N GLN A 110 23.97 3.76 33.50
CA GLN A 110 25.27 4.30 33.93
C GLN A 110 25.39 5.80 33.62
N PHE A 111 24.96 6.22 32.42
CA PHE A 111 24.97 7.63 32.05
C PHE A 111 24.07 8.49 32.96
N ILE A 112 22.85 8.03 33.26
CA ILE A 112 21.94 8.73 34.17
C ILE A 112 22.52 8.84 35.58
N GLN A 113 23.10 7.76 36.11
CA GLN A 113 23.75 7.78 37.43
C GLN A 113 24.91 8.80 37.48
N ASN A 114 25.71 8.88 36.42
CA ASN A 114 26.81 9.83 36.33
C ASN A 114 26.35 11.29 36.16
N MET A 115 25.15 11.53 35.61
CA MET A 115 24.56 12.88 35.50
C MET A 115 23.93 13.38 36.82
N THR A 116 23.75 12.49 37.80
CA THR A 116 23.14 12.86 39.10
C THR A 116 24.20 13.21 40.17
N LEU A 117 25.47 13.36 39.78
CA LEU A 117 26.57 13.91 40.59
C LEU A 117 26.86 15.36 40.17
#